data_AF-W1NTG1-F1
#
_entry.id   AF-W1NTG1-F1
#
_cell.length_a   1.000
_cell.length_b   1.000
_cell.length_c   1.000
_cell.angle_alpha   90.00
_cell.angle_beta   90.00
_cell.angle_gamma   90.00
#
_symmetry.space_group_name_H-M   'P 1'
#
loop_
_entity.id
_entity.type
_entity.pdbx_description
1 polymer ?
#
loop_
_entity_poly.entity_id
_entity_poly.type
_entity_poly.pdbx_seq_one_letter_code
_entity_poly.pdbx_strand_id
1 'polypeptide(L)'
;MGMMEKEYVWIITDSLSSLLDSMNSSAISSMQGVIGVRTSFFSETSETSYFSSRFRRQFLSEYPEEGRGRPSIHGLRAYDAAKLLAQSMQKSTAA
;
A
#
# COMPACT_ATOMS: atom_id res chain seq x y z
N MET A 1 8.94 -12.17 -28.59
CA MET A 1 7.64 -11.60 -28.97
C MET A 1 6.77 -11.55 -27.73
N GLY A 2 7.12 -10.65 -26.82
CA GLY A 2 6.39 -10.42 -25.57
C GLY A 2 5.83 -9.01 -25.54
N MET A 3 4.75 -8.85 -24.80
CA MET A 3 4.02 -7.58 -24.62
C MET A 3 4.85 -6.45 -23.96
N MET A 4 6.07 -6.72 -23.52
CA MET A 4 6.99 -5.76 -22.88
C MET A 4 8.11 -5.29 -23.81
N GLU A 5 8.01 -5.61 -25.11
CA GLU A 5 8.96 -5.18 -26.13
C GLU A 5 8.73 -3.71 -26.53
N LYS A 6 9.68 -3.15 -27.29
CA LYS A 6 9.56 -1.79 -27.84
C LYS A 6 8.23 -1.65 -28.60
N GLU A 7 7.70 -0.43 -28.63
CA GLU A 7 6.43 -0.04 -29.29
C GLU A 7 5.14 -0.37 -28.51
N TYR A 8 5.24 -1.04 -27.35
CA TYR A 8 4.11 -1.23 -26.45
C TYR A 8 4.14 -0.27 -25.25
N VAL A 9 2.95 0.19 -24.85
CA VAL A 9 2.74 0.96 -23.63
C VAL A 9 1.60 0.32 -22.83
N TRP A 10 1.81 0.17 -21.53
CA TRP A 10 0.81 -0.36 -20.60
C TRP A 10 0.36 0.73 -19.66
N ILE A 11 -0.95 0.89 -19.50
CA ILE A 11 -1.53 1.77 -18.49
C ILE A 11 -2.09 0.89 -17.38
N ILE A 12 -1.57 1.06 -16.17
CA ILE A 12 -2.02 0.32 -14.99
C ILE A 12 -2.77 1.23 -14.02
N THR A 13 -3.81 0.68 -13.42
CA THR A 13 -4.67 1.40 -12.47
C THR A 13 -4.05 1.47 -11.08
N ASP A 14 -4.59 2.33 -10.22
CA ASP A 14 -4.23 2.47 -8.79
C ASP A 14 -4.18 1.13 -8.05
N SER A 15 -5.13 0.24 -8.35
CA SER A 15 -5.20 -1.09 -7.72
C SER A 15 -3.96 -1.94 -8.01
N LEU A 16 -3.39 -1.85 -9.21
CA LEU A 16 -2.19 -2.61 -9.57
C LEU A 16 -0.90 -1.86 -9.21
N SER A 17 -0.87 -0.55 -9.40
CA SER A 17 0.31 0.27 -9.08
C SER A 17 0.62 0.30 -7.57
N SER A 18 -0.41 0.25 -6.72
CA SER A 18 -0.27 0.20 -5.26
C SER A 18 0.26 -1.14 -4.73
N LEU A 19 0.31 -2.18 -5.56
CA LEU A 19 0.91 -3.48 -5.23
C LEU A 19 2.40 -3.54 -5.59
N LEU A 20 2.92 -2.60 -6.38
CA LEU A 20 4.32 -2.64 -6.82
C LEU A 20 5.32 -2.51 -5.65
N ASP A 21 4.92 -1.90 -4.53
CA ASP A 21 5.78 -1.76 -3.35
C ASP A 21 6.19 -3.11 -2.73
N SER A 22 5.37 -4.17 -2.90
CA SER A 22 5.68 -5.53 -2.45
C SER A 22 6.50 -6.34 -3.47
N MET A 23 6.65 -5.84 -4.70
CA MET A 23 7.45 -6.50 -5.72
C MET A 23 8.95 -6.22 -5.53
N ASN A 24 9.79 -7.19 -5.91
CA ASN A 24 11.23 -6.99 -5.91
C ASN A 24 11.62 -5.93 -6.97
N SER A 25 12.73 -5.23 -6.72
CA SER A 25 13.20 -4.14 -7.59
C SER A 25 13.53 -4.59 -9.01
N SER A 26 13.97 -5.84 -9.19
CA SER A 26 14.30 -6.40 -10.51
C SER A 26 13.06 -6.63 -11.37
N ALA A 27 11.93 -7.01 -10.77
CA ALA A 27 10.68 -7.18 -11.47
C ALA A 27 10.16 -5.81 -11.94
N ILE A 28 10.18 -4.81 -11.05
CA ILE A 28 9.77 -3.44 -11.39
C ILE A 28 10.66 -2.85 -12.49
N SER A 29 11.98 -3.06 -12.43
CA SER A 29 12.89 -2.52 -13.45
C SER A 29 12.71 -3.15 -14.85
N SER A 30 12.15 -4.37 -14.91
CA SER A 30 11.80 -5.03 -16.17
C SER A 30 10.52 -4.48 -16.81
N MET A 31 9.72 -3.69 -16.08
CA MET A 31 8.45 -3.13 -16.52
C MET A 31 8.59 -1.87 -17.38
N GLN A 32 9.45 -1.93 -18.41
CA GLN A 32 9.64 -0.82 -19.35
C GLN A 32 8.36 -0.58 -20.16
N GLY A 33 8.01 0.69 -20.39
CA GLY A 33 6.78 1.06 -21.10
C GLY A 33 5.49 1.04 -20.25
N VAL A 34 5.58 0.78 -18.94
CA VAL A 34 4.42 0.81 -18.03
C VAL A 34 4.26 2.19 -17.39
N ILE A 35 3.06 2.76 -17.50
CA ILE A 35 2.64 4.01 -16.86
C ILE A 35 1.51 3.68 -15.89
N GLY A 36 1.64 4.11 -14.64
CA GLY A 36 0.63 3.87 -13.61
C GLY A 36 0.25 5.14 -12.87
N VAL A 37 -1.01 5.22 -12.46
CA VAL A 37 -1.47 6.19 -11.46
C VAL A 37 -1.46 5.52 -10.10
N ARG A 38 -1.04 6.22 -9.04
CA ARG A 38 -1.12 5.72 -7.67
C ARG A 38 -1.57 6.81 -6.72
N THR A 39 -2.41 6.44 -5.78
CA THR A 39 -2.79 7.26 -4.64
C THR A 39 -1.62 7.29 -3.68
N SER A 40 -0.90 8.41 -3.66
CA SER A 40 0.10 8.65 -2.63
C SER A 40 -0.60 8.95 -1.30
N PHE A 41 -0.08 8.38 -0.22
CA PHE A 41 -0.44 8.75 1.15
C PHE A 41 0.84 8.92 2.01
N PHE A 42 1.98 9.14 1.34
CA PHE A 42 3.27 9.24 2.00
C PHE A 42 3.33 10.45 2.93
N SER A 43 3.16 10.20 4.23
CA SER A 43 3.46 11.12 5.33
C SER A 43 2.95 12.56 5.14
N GLU A 44 1.75 12.70 4.59
CA GLU A 44 1.11 14.02 4.44
C GLU A 44 0.58 14.54 5.78
N THR A 45 0.39 13.64 6.77
CA THR A 45 -0.17 13.97 8.09
C THR A 45 0.53 13.21 9.23
N SER A 46 0.35 13.69 10.46
CA SER A 46 0.85 13.03 11.66
C SER A 46 0.26 11.62 11.84
N GLU A 47 -1.00 11.44 11.45
CA GLU A 47 -1.78 10.22 11.58
C GLU A 47 -1.30 9.14 10.60
N THR A 48 -1.04 9.51 9.34
CA THR A 48 -0.53 8.58 8.32
C THR A 48 0.89 8.12 8.63
N SER A 49 1.72 9.01 9.19
CA SER A 49 3.05 8.67 9.71
C SER A 49 2.98 7.72 10.92
N TYR A 50 2.07 8.00 11.86
CA TYR A 50 1.83 7.13 13.01
C TYR A 50 1.41 5.72 12.59
N PHE A 51 0.41 5.62 11.70
CA PHE A 51 -0.03 4.35 11.15
C PHE A 51 1.12 3.61 10.46
N SER A 52 1.84 4.27 9.56
CA SER A 52 2.94 3.64 8.80
C SER A 52 4.03 3.08 9.72
N SER A 53 4.38 3.82 10.76
CA SER A 53 5.39 3.39 11.74
C SER A 53 4.91 2.19 12.57
N ARG A 54 3.65 2.21 13.03
CA ARG A 54 3.05 1.10 13.79
C ARG A 54 2.91 -0.16 12.92
N PHE A 55 2.41 0.00 11.69
CA PHE A 55 2.27 -1.08 10.73
C PHE A 55 3.61 -1.71 10.44
N ARG A 56 4.63 -0.91 10.07
CA ARG A 56 5.97 -1.41 9.76
C ARG A 56 6.56 -2.24 10.88
N ARG A 57 6.45 -1.76 12.14
CA ARG A 57 6.97 -2.48 13.30
C ARG A 57 6.27 -3.82 13.51
N GLN A 58 4.93 -3.85 13.42
CA GLN A 58 4.18 -5.08 13.62
C GLN A 58 4.43 -6.07 12.48
N PHE A 59 4.36 -5.60 11.23
CA PHE A 59 4.54 -6.40 10.05
C PHE A 59 5.91 -7.08 10.01
N LEU A 60 6.99 -6.34 10.27
CA LEU A 60 8.34 -6.92 10.29
C LEU A 60 8.59 -7.84 11.50
N SER A 61 7.78 -7.73 12.57
CA SER A 61 7.84 -8.67 13.68
C SER A 61 7.20 -10.02 13.33
N GLU A 62 6.19 -10.03 12.46
CA GLU A 62 5.50 -11.24 12.01
C GLU A 62 6.14 -11.84 10.75
N TYR A 63 6.68 -10.98 9.88
CA TYR A 63 7.28 -11.34 8.59
C TYR A 63 8.69 -10.75 8.46
N PRO A 64 9.70 -11.26 9.19
CA PRO A 64 11.06 -10.71 9.16
C PRO A 64 11.72 -10.77 7.79
N GLU A 65 11.38 -11.80 7.00
CA GLU A 65 12.00 -12.10 5.70
C GLU A 65 11.57 -11.15 4.57
N GLU A 66 10.43 -10.46 4.71
CA GLU A 66 9.92 -9.60 3.64
C GLU A 66 10.74 -8.32 3.44
N GLY A 67 11.54 -7.90 4.43
CA GLY A 67 12.47 -6.76 4.36
C GLY A 67 11.84 -5.37 4.15
N ARG A 68 10.61 -5.30 3.63
CA ARG A 68 9.84 -4.09 3.32
C ARG A 68 8.53 -4.09 4.10
N GLY A 69 8.48 -3.38 5.22
CA GLY A 69 7.26 -3.18 5.99
C GLY A 69 6.48 -1.92 5.61
N ARG A 70 6.40 -1.56 4.31
CA ARG A 70 5.61 -0.40 3.88
C ARG A 70 4.15 -0.82 3.70
N PRO A 71 3.18 -0.16 4.37
CA PRO A 71 1.78 -0.45 4.11
C PRO A 71 1.38 -0.02 2.69
N SER A 72 0.35 -0.66 2.14
CA SER A 72 -0.35 -0.19 0.95
C SER A 72 -1.50 0.76 1.33
N ILE A 73 -2.04 1.49 0.36
CA ILE A 73 -3.22 2.35 0.56
C ILE A 73 -4.43 1.53 1.04
N HIS A 74 -4.53 0.27 0.59
CA HIS A 74 -5.57 -0.65 1.03
C HIS A 74 -5.44 -0.99 2.51
N GLY A 75 -4.21 -1.20 3.01
CA GLY A 75 -3.95 -1.41 4.43
C GLY A 75 -4.35 -0.22 5.29
N LEU A 76 -4.06 1.00 4.84
CA LEU A 76 -4.49 2.22 5.53
C LEU A 76 -6.03 2.35 5.55
N ARG A 77 -6.71 2.15 4.42
CA ARG A 77 -8.18 2.21 4.34
C ARG A 77 -8.84 1.18 5.24
N ALA A 78 -8.32 -0.04 5.30
CA ALA A 78 -8.82 -1.09 6.18
C ALA A 78 -8.64 -0.71 7.66
N TYR A 79 -7.49 -0.15 8.03
CA TYR A 79 -7.23 0.34 9.38
C TYR A 79 -8.19 1.44 9.79
N ASP A 80 -8.43 2.43 8.92
CA ASP A 80 -9.36 3.53 9.19
C ASP A 80 -10.80 3.03 9.31
N ALA A 81 -11.23 2.12 8.43
CA ALA A 81 -12.56 1.50 8.51
C ALA A 81 -12.76 0.74 9.83
N ALA A 82 -11.79 -0.08 10.23
CA ALA A 82 -11.85 -0.81 11.50
C ALA A 82 -11.87 0.14 12.71
N LYS A 83 -11.05 1.19 12.68
CA LYS A 83 -11.01 2.22 13.73
C LYS A 83 -12.35 2.95 13.86
N LEU A 84 -12.96 3.35 12.74
CA LEU A 84 -14.28 4.00 12.71
C LEU A 84 -15.37 3.10 13.29
N LEU A 85 -15.39 1.82 12.90
CA LEU A 85 -16.34 0.85 13.44
C LEU A 85 -16.20 0.69 14.96
N ALA A 86 -14.96 0.53 15.45
CA ALA A 86 -14.69 0.41 16.88
C ALA A 86 -15.15 1.65 17.67
N GLN A 87 -14.89 2.85 17.14
CA GLN A 87 -15.34 4.10 17.74
C GLN A 87 -16.87 4.24 17.75
N SER A 88 -17.55 3.80 16.68
CA SER A 88 -19.01 3.82 16.61
C SER A 88 -19.63 2.89 17.65
N MET A 89 -19.10 1.67 17.79
CA MET A 89 -19.60 0.71 18.79
C MET A 89 -19.43 1.24 20.21
N GLN A 90 -18.28 1.83 20.54
CA GLN A 90 -18.03 2.44 21.84
C GLN A 90 -19.05 3.54 22.17
N LYS A 91 -19.38 4.39 21.19
CA LYS A 91 -20.39 5.45 21.36
C LYS A 91 -21.80 4.87 21.56
N SER A 92 -22.16 3.83 20.82
CA SER A 92 -23.47 3.17 20.97
C SER A 92 -23.63 2.45 22.30
N THR A 93 -22.55 1.93 22.90
CA THR A 93 -22.59 1.30 24.23
C THR A 93 -22.50 2.29 25.39
N ALA A 94 -22.12 3.53 25.13
CA ALA A 94 -22.02 4.61 26.13
C ALA A 94 -23.29 5.49 26.20
N ALA A 95 -24.26 5.24 25.31
CA ALA A 95 -25.60 5.85 25.31
C ALA A 95 -26.59 4.92 26.00
#